data_AF-A0A6C0DWM4-F1
#
_entry.id   AF-A0A6C0DWM4-F1
#
_cell.length_a   1.000
_cell.length_b   1.000
_cell.length_c   1.000
_cell.angle_alpha   90.00
_cell.angle_beta   90.00
_cell.angle_gamma   90.00
#
_symmetry.space_group_name_H-M   'P 1'
#
loop_
_entity.id
_entity.type
_entity.pdbx_description
1 polymer ?
#
loop_
_entity_poly.entity_id
_entity_poly.type
_entity_poly.pdbx_seq_one_letter_code
_entity_poly.pdbx_strand_id
1 'polypeptide(L)'
;MTLVEMDINTLITRFHNTFISSKKNIAITIQAHLKIIIDSIIQLCEEGCNLFAYEITTMDDSDIKKVRNELLLVFPEMDIIIKDKQIIIDWS
;
A
#
# COMPACT_ATOMS: atom_id res chain seq x y z
N MET A 1 -6.56 -25.84 -0.17
CA MET A 1 -5.69 -24.73 0.27
C MET A 1 -6.64 -23.57 0.46
N THR A 2 -6.97 -23.24 1.69
CA THR A 2 -7.96 -22.20 1.99
C THR A 2 -7.32 -20.87 1.60
N LEU A 3 -7.85 -20.20 0.57
CA LEU A 3 -7.57 -18.79 0.34
C LEU A 3 -7.82 -18.10 1.68
N VAL A 4 -6.82 -17.45 2.23
CA VAL A 4 -7.07 -16.50 3.30
C VAL A 4 -7.86 -15.39 2.64
N GLU A 5 -9.20 -15.48 2.71
CA GLU A 5 -10.09 -14.34 2.44
C GLU A 5 -9.72 -13.28 3.48
N MET A 6 -8.74 -12.45 3.15
CA MET A 6 -8.46 -11.27 3.95
C MET A 6 -9.65 -10.34 3.76
N ASP A 7 -10.50 -10.27 4.79
CA ASP A 7 -11.66 -9.37 4.81
C ASP A 7 -11.18 -7.94 4.52
N ILE A 8 -11.73 -7.34 3.46
CA ILE A 8 -11.47 -5.95 3.06
C ILE A 8 -11.66 -4.99 4.25
N ASN A 9 -12.57 -5.29 5.18
CA ASN A 9 -12.75 -4.50 6.40
C ASN A 9 -11.56 -4.61 7.36
N THR A 10 -10.91 -5.77 7.47
CA THR A 10 -9.68 -5.93 8.26
C THR A 10 -8.55 -5.12 7.63
N LEU A 11 -8.50 -5.11 6.30
CA LEU A 11 -7.53 -4.39 5.48
C LEU A 11 -7.67 -2.87 5.65
N ILE A 12 -8.90 -2.36 5.54
CA ILE A 12 -9.27 -0.96 5.81
C ILE A 12 -8.97 -0.57 7.26
N THR A 13 -9.25 -1.46 8.22
CA THR A 13 -9.02 -1.19 9.65
C THR A 13 -7.52 -1.11 9.97
N ARG A 14 -6.71 -2.02 9.44
CA ARG A 14 -5.24 -1.97 9.56
C ARG A 14 -4.69 -0.69 8.95
N PHE A 15 -5.15 -0.32 7.75
CA PHE A 15 -4.76 0.94 7.14
C PHE A 15 -5.08 2.14 8.03
N HIS A 16 -6.33 2.28 8.49
CA HIS A 16 -6.70 3.43 9.33
C HIS A 16 -5.81 3.52 10.58
N ASN A 17 -5.57 2.40 11.26
CA ASN A 17 -4.72 2.38 12.46
C ASN A 17 -3.26 2.75 12.16
N THR A 18 -2.67 2.16 11.12
CA THR A 18 -1.28 2.45 10.73
C THR A 18 -1.16 3.88 10.22
N PHE A 19 -2.06 4.34 9.36
CA PHE A 19 -2.05 5.69 8.81
C PHE A 19 -2.24 6.78 9.87
N ILE A 20 -3.11 6.56 10.86
CA ILE A 20 -3.26 7.46 12.02
C ILE A 20 -1.95 7.53 12.82
N SER A 21 -1.27 6.40 12.99
CA SER A 21 0.02 6.33 13.69
C SER A 21 1.13 7.06 12.91
N SER A 22 1.23 6.81 11.61
CA SER A 22 2.28 7.34 10.74
C SER A 22 2.11 8.83 10.46
N LYS A 23 0.87 9.36 10.47
CA LYS A 23 0.56 10.80 10.24
C LYS A 23 1.40 11.79 11.05
N LYS A 24 1.92 11.39 12.20
CA LYS A 24 2.77 12.24 13.05
C LYS A 24 4.23 12.34 12.59
N ASN A 25 4.71 11.43 11.73
CA ASN A 25 6.14 11.27 11.42
C ASN A 25 6.50 11.24 9.92
N ILE A 26 5.53 11.22 8.99
CA ILE A 26 5.81 11.21 7.54
C ILE A 26 5.38 12.49 6.83
N ALA A 27 6.11 12.86 5.79
CA ALA A 27 5.84 14.04 4.97
C ALA A 27 4.44 13.97 4.33
N ILE A 28 3.80 15.14 4.16
CA ILE A 28 2.44 15.26 3.59
C ILE A 28 2.37 14.62 2.19
N THR A 29 3.43 14.76 1.39
CA THR A 29 3.53 14.13 0.06
C THR A 29 3.41 12.60 0.15
N ILE A 30 4.16 11.97 1.07
CA ILE A 30 4.09 10.52 1.31
C ILE A 30 2.68 10.11 1.75
N GLN A 31 2.04 10.88 2.62
CA GLN A 31 0.67 10.61 3.08
C GLN A 31 -0.33 10.62 1.91
N ALA A 32 -0.18 11.56 0.98
CA ALA A 32 -1.05 11.66 -0.19
C ALA A 32 -0.89 10.44 -1.12
N HIS A 33 0.35 10.02 -1.40
CA HIS A 33 0.63 8.85 -2.23
C HIS A 33 0.15 7.55 -1.56
N LEU A 34 0.38 7.38 -0.25
CA LEU A 34 -0.11 6.22 0.51
C LEU A 34 -1.63 6.11 0.45
N LYS A 35 -2.34 7.24 0.61
CA LYS A 35 -3.80 7.24 0.51
C LYS A 35 -4.26 6.76 -0.87
N ILE A 36 -3.66 7.26 -1.95
CA ILE A 36 -4.02 6.87 -3.32
C ILE A 36 -3.78 5.38 -3.53
N ILE A 37 -2.59 4.88 -3.19
CA ILE A 37 -2.23 3.46 -3.32
C ILE A 37 -3.26 2.58 -2.63
N ILE A 38 -3.64 2.93 -1.40
CA ILE A 38 -4.50 2.09 -0.57
C ILE A 38 -5.95 2.14 -1.02
N ASP A 39 -6.46 3.32 -1.39
CA ASP A 39 -7.78 3.45 -2.00
C ASP A 39 -7.87 2.57 -3.27
N SER A 40 -6.80 2.54 -4.09
CA SER A 40 -6.73 1.69 -5.27
C SER A 40 -6.64 0.19 -4.95
N ILE A 41 -5.88 -0.22 -3.92
CA ILE A 41 -5.82 -1.62 -3.48
C ILE A 41 -7.20 -2.08 -3.01
N ILE A 42 -7.89 -1.27 -2.19
CA ILE A 42 -9.23 -1.60 -1.70
C ILE A 42 -10.18 -1.84 -2.86
N GLN A 43 -10.17 -0.93 -3.85
CA GLN A 43 -11.00 -1.08 -5.05
C GLN A 43 -10.63 -2.34 -5.85
N LEU A 44 -9.35 -2.62 -6.03
CA LEU A 44 -8.89 -3.83 -6.75
C LEU A 44 -9.25 -5.12 -6.02
N CYS A 45 -9.24 -5.11 -4.68
CA CYS A 45 -9.75 -6.22 -3.88
C CYS A 45 -11.25 -6.45 -4.10
N GLU A 46 -12.06 -5.39 -4.22
CA GLU A 46 -13.49 -5.50 -4.57
C GLU A 46 -13.70 -6.07 -5.99
N GLU A 47 -12.78 -5.76 -6.91
CA GLU A 47 -12.80 -6.26 -8.30
C GLU A 47 -12.19 -7.67 -8.45
N GLY A 48 -11.60 -8.24 -7.38
CA GLY A 48 -10.94 -9.55 -7.41
C GLY A 48 -9.60 -9.57 -8.14
N CYS A 49 -8.96 -8.40 -8.29
CA CYS A 49 -7.61 -8.29 -8.83
C CYS A 49 -6.57 -8.59 -7.75
N ASN A 50 -5.48 -9.23 -8.15
CA ASN A 50 -4.38 -9.60 -7.25
C ASN A 50 -3.09 -8.80 -7.47
N LEU A 51 -3.10 -7.88 -8.44
CA LEU A 51 -1.93 -7.13 -8.86
C LEU A 51 -2.27 -5.64 -8.98
N PHE A 52 -1.45 -4.81 -8.36
CA PHE A 52 -1.52 -3.36 -8.44
C PHE A 52 -0.15 -2.77 -8.79
N ALA A 53 -0.13 -1.76 -9.66
CA ALA A 53 1.07 -1.00 -9.97
C ALA A 53 0.80 0.51 -9.85
N TYR A 54 1.60 1.19 -9.03
CA TYR A 54 1.51 2.62 -8.81
C TYR A 54 2.81 3.32 -9.20
N GLU A 55 2.72 4.27 -10.12
CA GLU A 55 3.86 5.06 -10.57
C GLU A 55 4.09 6.27 -9.66
N ILE A 56 5.31 6.42 -9.15
CA ILE A 56 5.71 7.54 -8.31
C ILE A 56 6.72 8.40 -9.07
N THR A 57 6.20 9.34 -9.87
CA THR A 57 7.03 10.24 -10.68
C THR A 57 7.57 11.44 -9.92
N THR A 58 6.91 11.83 -8.82
CA THR A 58 7.14 13.08 -8.07
C THR A 58 8.05 12.93 -6.86
N MET A 59 8.49 11.71 -6.52
CA MET A 59 9.28 11.44 -5.31
C MET A 59 10.65 10.85 -5.64
N ASP A 60 11.58 11.00 -4.71
CA ASP A 60 12.90 10.39 -4.77
C ASP A 60 12.89 8.97 -4.19
N ASP A 61 13.96 8.22 -4.46
CA ASP A 61 14.07 6.81 -4.05
C ASP A 61 13.99 6.61 -2.52
N SER A 62 14.42 7.61 -1.73
CA SER A 62 14.30 7.56 -0.27
C SER A 62 12.84 7.61 0.17
N ASP A 63 12.04 8.52 -0.38
CA ASP A 63 10.64 8.60 0.00
C ASP A 63 9.82 7.44 -0.59
N ILE A 64 10.17 6.92 -1.78
CA ILE A 64 9.58 5.68 -2.30
C ILE A 64 9.83 4.50 -1.35
N LYS A 65 11.05 4.39 -0.79
CA LYS A 65 11.35 3.38 0.24
C LYS A 65 10.51 3.56 1.50
N LYS A 66 10.24 4.80 1.93
CA LYS A 66 9.35 5.07 3.06
C LYS A 66 7.92 4.63 2.75
N VAL A 67 7.38 4.99 1.58
CA VAL A 67 6.05 4.53 1.12
C VAL A 67 5.99 3.00 1.17
N ARG A 68 7.00 2.31 0.63
CA ARG A 68 7.07 0.83 0.69
C ARG A 68 7.06 0.31 2.12
N ASN A 69 7.86 0.88 3.02
CA ASN A 69 7.92 0.42 4.40
C ASN A 69 6.57 0.61 5.11
N GLU A 70 5.93 1.75 4.90
CA GLU A 70 4.58 2.02 5.42
C GLU A 70 3.55 1.04 4.84
N LEU A 71 3.64 0.74 3.55
CA LEU A 71 2.79 -0.28 2.93
C LEU A 71 3.05 -1.66 3.51
N LEU A 72 4.29 -2.07 3.77
CA LEU A 72 4.61 -3.34 4.43
C LEU A 72 4.07 -3.43 5.87
N LEU A 73 3.90 -2.31 6.56
CA LEU A 73 3.26 -2.30 7.88
C LEU A 73 1.75 -2.54 7.78
N VAL A 74 1.12 -2.08 6.70
CA VAL A 74 -0.31 -2.31 6.42
C VAL A 74 -0.54 -3.71 5.82
N PHE A 75 0.37 -4.12 4.95
CA PHE A 75 0.34 -5.30 4.09
C PHE A 75 1.60 -6.16 4.27
N PRO A 76 1.85 -6.73 5.47
CA PRO A 76 3.04 -7.54 5.71
C PRO A 76 3.04 -8.85 4.92
N GLU A 77 1.87 -9.28 4.44
CA GLU A 77 1.64 -10.54 3.75
C GLU A 77 1.69 -10.38 2.21
N MET A 78 1.86 -9.16 1.68
CA MET A 78 1.91 -8.89 0.24
C MET A 78 3.35 -8.73 -0.26
N ASP A 79 3.60 -9.16 -1.49
CA ASP A 79 4.87 -8.93 -2.16
C ASP A 79 4.91 -7.52 -2.76
N ILE A 80 5.68 -6.63 -2.11
CA ILE A 80 5.85 -5.23 -2.54
C ILE A 80 7.21 -5.05 -3.22
N ILE A 81 7.17 -4.93 -4.53
CA ILE A 81 8.32 -4.78 -5.43
C ILE A 81 8.44 -3.31 -5.87
N ILE A 82 9.65 -2.75 -5.80
CA ILE A 82 9.94 -1.44 -6.42
C ILE A 82 10.73 -1.70 -7.69
N LYS A 83 10.21 -1.22 -8.83
CA LYS A 83 10.88 -1.32 -10.14
C LYS A 83 10.60 -0.06 -10.95
N ASP A 84 11.62 0.54 -11.55
CA ASP A 84 11.47 1.68 -12.47
C ASP A 84 10.59 2.82 -11.92
N LYS A 85 10.77 3.18 -10.64
CA LYS A 85 9.94 4.16 -9.88
C LYS A 85 8.46 3.80 -9.73
N GLN A 86 8.12 2.53 -9.88
CA GLN A 86 6.80 1.99 -9.61
C GLN A 86 6.83 1.14 -8.35
N ILE A 87 5.75 1.20 -7.58
CA ILE A 87 5.45 0.25 -6.52
C ILE A 87 4.47 -0.76 -7.11
N ILE A 88 4.92 -2.00 -7.21
CA ILE A 88 4.11 -3.14 -7.64
C ILE A 88 3.77 -3.94 -6.39
N ILE A 89 2.50 -4.24 -6.20
CA ILE A 89 1.99 -5.03 -5.09
C ILE A 89 1.30 -6.25 -5.70
N ASP A 90 1.79 -7.43 -5.33
CA ASP A 90 1.23 -8.72 -5.71
C ASP A 90 0.75 -9.44 -4.45
N TRP A 91 -0.46 -9.97 -4.49
CA TRP A 91 -1.07 -10.73 -3.38
C TRP A 91 -1.70 -12.05 -3.84
N SER A 92 -1.11 -12.68 -4.86
CA SER A 92 -1.47 -14.02 -5.36
C SER A 92 -1.33 -15.16 -4.34
#